data_AF-A0A7J9MT20-F1
#
_entry.id   AF-A0A7J9MT20-F1
#
_cell.length_a   1.000
_cell.length_b   1.000
_cell.length_c   1.000
_cell.angle_alpha   90.00
_cell.angle_beta   90.00
_cell.angle_gamma   90.00
#
_symmetry.space_group_name_H-M   'P 1'
#
loop_
_entity.id
_entity.type
_entity.pdbx_description
1 polymer ?
#
loop_
_entity_poly.entity_id
_entity_poly.type
_entity_poly.pdbx_seq_one_letter_code
_entity_poly.pdbx_strand_id
1 'polypeptide(L)'
;MEFEAADGIGKRWRFGLSKRKGRHSKVHPKPVLSSGWLAYVKAKGLQTKDRFVLYGDLDNLSTKKRFRVRAQRKVRRPIKLFGKEIHVQEVWVDVEELA
;
A
#
# COMPACT_ATOMS: atom_id res chain seq x y z
N MET A 1 -15.18 -0.85 -11.08
CA MET A 1 -14.10 -0.07 -11.71
C MET A 1 -12.80 -0.79 -11.44
N GLU A 2 -11.79 -0.63 -12.27
CA GLU A 2 -10.43 -1.10 -11.97
C GLU A 2 -9.46 0.08 -12.09
N PHE A 3 -8.38 0.02 -11.33
CA PHE A 3 -7.24 0.91 -11.50
C PHE A 3 -5.95 0.12 -11.41
N GLU A 4 -4.88 0.71 -11.94
CA GLU A 4 -3.57 0.10 -11.94
C GLU A 4 -2.60 0.93 -11.12
N ALA A 5 -1.76 0.26 -10.34
CA ALA A 5 -0.71 0.88 -9.56
C ALA A 5 0.63 0.14 -9.73
N ALA A 6 1.73 0.88 -9.81
CA ALA A 6 3.08 0.32 -9.82
C ALA A 6 3.61 0.24 -8.38
N ASP A 7 4.27 -0.87 -8.03
CA ASP A 7 4.96 -1.00 -6.74
C ASP A 7 6.39 -0.45 -6.77
N GLY A 8 7.10 -0.54 -5.64
CA GLY A 8 8.46 -0.02 -5.49
C GLY A 8 9.51 -0.65 -6.41
N ILE A 9 9.23 -1.83 -6.96
CA ILE A 9 10.10 -2.54 -7.92
C ILE A 9 9.59 -2.43 -9.36
N GLY A 10 8.58 -1.58 -9.61
CA GLY A 10 8.02 -1.34 -10.94
C GLY A 10 7.00 -2.38 -11.41
N LYS A 11 6.65 -3.39 -10.60
CA LYS A 11 5.62 -4.37 -10.97
C LYS A 11 4.24 -3.72 -10.89
N ARG A 12 3.44 -3.92 -11.94
CA ARG A 12 2.09 -3.34 -12.06
C ARG A 12 1.05 -4.28 -11.48
N TRP A 13 0.15 -3.71 -10.69
CA TRP A 13 -0.95 -4.39 -10.02
C TRP A 13 -2.27 -3.78 -10.45
N ARG A 14 -3.22 -4.62 -10.83
CA ARG A 14 -4.59 -4.21 -11.15
C ARG A 14 -5.51 -4.50 -9.97
N PHE A 15 -6.19 -3.48 -9.48
CA PHE A 15 -7.12 -3.61 -8.36
C PHE A 15 -8.54 -3.25 -8.78
N GLY A 16 -9.48 -4.12 -8.43
CA GLY A 16 -10.90 -3.82 -8.55
C GLY A 16 -11.33 -2.88 -7.44
N LEU A 17 -11.94 -1.75 -7.81
CA LEU A 17 -12.55 -0.79 -6.89
C LEU A 17 -14.07 -0.87 -7.00
N SER A 18 -14.70 -1.12 -5.86
CA SER A 18 -16.15 -1.16 -5.71
C SER A 18 -16.61 -0.41 -4.46
N LYS A 19 -17.92 -0.22 -4.33
CA LYS A 19 -18.56 0.34 -3.14
C LYS A 19 -19.39 -0.78 -2.50
N ARG A 20 -19.24 -1.03 -1.20
CA ARG A 20 -20.04 -2.03 -0.49
C ARG A 20 -21.53 -1.66 -0.59
N LYS A 21 -22.39 -2.60 -1.00
CA LYS A 21 -23.86 -2.46 -1.00
C LYS A 21 -24.44 -3.06 0.29
N GLY A 22 -25.21 -2.30 1.06
CA GLY A 22 -25.89 -2.72 2.28
C GLY A 22 -26.95 -1.70 2.73
N ARG A 23 -27.85 -2.06 3.66
CA ARG A 23 -28.97 -1.18 4.08
C ARG A 23 -28.51 0.22 4.51
N HIS A 24 -27.39 0.32 5.23
CA HIS A 24 -26.79 1.60 5.65
C HIS A 24 -25.78 2.19 4.64
N SER A 25 -25.45 1.48 3.55
CA SER A 25 -24.47 1.95 2.57
C SER A 25 -25.03 2.99 1.60
N LYS A 26 -26.34 3.22 1.61
CA LYS A 26 -26.98 4.27 0.80
C LYS A 26 -26.58 5.67 1.27
N VAL A 27 -26.20 5.82 2.53
CA VAL A 27 -25.81 7.11 3.13
C VAL A 27 -24.29 7.34 3.02
N HIS A 28 -23.48 6.30 3.26
CA HIS A 28 -22.01 6.39 3.16
C HIS A 28 -21.42 5.12 2.52
N PRO A 29 -21.26 5.08 1.19
CA PRO A 29 -20.72 3.91 0.54
C PRO A 29 -19.22 3.75 0.87
N LYS A 30 -18.86 2.66 1.56
CA LYS A 30 -17.46 2.35 1.88
C LYS A 30 -16.75 1.77 0.66
N PRO A 31 -15.58 2.30 0.25
CA PRO A 31 -14.81 1.74 -0.85
C PRO A 31 -14.20 0.39 -0.46
N VAL A 32 -14.07 -0.50 -1.44
CA VAL A 32 -13.49 -1.85 -1.28
C VAL A 32 -12.54 -2.12 -2.44
N LEU A 33 -11.30 -2.50 -2.10
CA LEU A 33 -10.39 -3.18 -3.02
C LEU A 33 -10.80 -4.66 -3.09
N SER A 34 -11.10 -5.12 -4.29
CA SER A 34 -11.75 -6.41 -4.56
C SER A 34 -10.82 -7.31 -5.39
N SER A 35 -11.00 -7.36 -6.71
CA SER A 35 -10.08 -8.11 -7.59
C SER A 35 -8.63 -7.62 -7.41
N GLY A 36 -7.67 -8.55 -7.52
CA GLY A 36 -6.24 -8.25 -7.36
C GLY A 36 -5.73 -8.10 -5.92
N TRP A 37 -6.60 -7.79 -4.95
CA TRP A 37 -6.19 -7.60 -3.54
C TRP A 37 -5.52 -8.83 -2.94
N LEU A 38 -6.17 -10.00 -3.02
CA LEU A 38 -5.63 -11.23 -2.43
C LEU A 38 -4.32 -11.67 -3.08
N ALA A 39 -4.19 -11.48 -4.40
CA ALA A 39 -2.95 -11.78 -5.13
C ALA A 39 -1.80 -10.87 -4.67
N TYR A 40 -2.08 -9.58 -4.46
CA TYR A 40 -1.12 -8.62 -3.91
C TYR A 40 -0.67 -9.02 -2.50
N VAL A 41 -1.62 -9.30 -1.60
CA VAL A 41 -1.36 -9.71 -0.21
C VAL A 41 -0.45 -10.94 -0.16
N LYS A 42 -0.75 -11.97 -0.97
CA LYS A 42 0.06 -13.19 -1.04
C LYS A 42 1.47 -12.92 -1.56
N ALA A 43 1.59 -12.18 -2.67
CA ALA A 43 2.88 -11.91 -3.28
C ALA A 43 3.79 -11.02 -2.44
N LYS A 44 3.22 -10.12 -1.63
CA LYS A 44 3.95 -9.25 -0.71
C LYS A 44 4.10 -9.85 0.69
N GLY A 45 3.56 -11.04 0.95
CA GLY A 45 3.60 -11.65 2.28
C GLY A 45 3.00 -10.77 3.38
N LEU A 46 1.96 -9.99 3.05
CA LEU A 46 1.34 -9.05 3.98
C LEU A 46 0.61 -9.78 5.10
N GLN A 47 0.78 -9.27 6.32
CA GLN A 47 0.16 -9.76 7.54
C GLN A 47 -0.73 -8.68 8.16
N THR A 48 -1.54 -9.08 9.13
CA THR A 48 -2.28 -8.11 9.95
C THR A 48 -1.29 -7.14 10.62
N LYS A 49 -1.64 -5.85 10.64
CA LYS A 49 -0.81 -4.72 11.11
C LYS A 49 0.24 -4.19 10.13
N ASP A 50 0.46 -4.86 9.00
CA ASP A 50 1.20 -4.26 7.89
C ASP A 50 0.33 -3.17 7.21
N ARG A 51 0.99 -2.22 6.53
CA ARG A 51 0.33 -1.15 5.79
C ARG A 51 0.31 -1.44 4.31
N PHE A 52 -0.84 -1.14 3.71
CA PHE A 52 -0.99 -0.90 2.30
C PHE A 52 -1.09 0.61 2.08
N VAL A 53 -0.16 1.18 1.31
CA VAL A 53 -0.15 2.62 1.02
C VAL A 53 -0.37 2.82 -0.46
N LEU A 54 -1.42 3.58 -0.80
CA LEU A 54 -1.75 3.96 -2.18
C LEU A 54 -1.45 5.44 -2.37
N TYR A 55 -0.58 5.75 -3.31
CA TYR A 55 -0.25 7.11 -3.72
C TYR A 55 -0.91 7.39 -5.08
N GLY A 56 -1.42 8.60 -5.26
CA GLY A 56 -1.83 9.12 -6.56
C GLY A 56 -0.99 10.33 -6.88
N ASP A 57 -0.45 10.38 -8.10
CA ASP A 57 0.20 11.60 -8.59
C ASP A 57 -0.90 12.63 -8.92
N LEU A 58 -0.90 13.76 -8.19
CA LEU A 58 -1.84 14.86 -8.41
C LEU A 58 -1.38 15.75 -9.58
N ASP A 59 -0.07 15.82 -9.80
CA ASP A 59 0.53 16.53 -10.93
C ASP A 59 0.64 15.59 -12.11
N ASN A 60 -0.28 15.73 -13.06
CA ASN A 60 0.07 15.78 -14.47
C ASN A 60 -1.17 16.15 -15.27
N LEU A 61 -1.03 17.21 -16.06
CA LEU A 61 -1.87 17.61 -17.20
C LEU A 61 -1.99 16.50 -18.29
N SER A 62 -1.56 15.27 -18.01
CA SER A 62 -1.76 14.09 -18.83
C SER A 62 -3.03 13.36 -18.39
N THR A 63 -3.84 12.96 -19.35
CA THR A 63 -5.18 12.36 -19.20
C THR A 63 -5.24 11.03 -18.44
N LYS A 64 -4.12 10.50 -17.91
CA LYS A 64 -4.08 9.21 -17.19
C LYS A 64 -3.48 9.38 -15.79
N LYS A 65 -4.34 9.27 -14.78
CA LYS A 65 -3.94 9.16 -13.36
C LYS A 65 -2.96 8.00 -13.19
N ARG A 66 -1.80 8.27 -12.58
CA ARG A 66 -0.80 7.25 -12.25
C ARG A 66 -0.87 6.98 -10.75
N PHE A 67 -1.05 5.71 -10.39
CA PHE A 67 -1.04 5.27 -9.00
C PHE A 67 0.24 4.50 -8.70
N ARG A 68 0.70 4.64 -7.46
CA ARG A 68 1.81 3.85 -6.90
C ARG A 68 1.36 3.17 -5.62
N VAL A 69 1.91 2.00 -5.33
CA VAL A 69 1.52 1.22 -4.16
C VAL A 69 2.76 0.75 -3.38
N ARG A 70 2.67 0.73 -2.06
CA ARG A 70 3.71 0.15 -1.19
C ARG A 70 3.09 -0.75 -0.14
N ALA A 71 3.76 -1.86 0.13
CA ALA A 71 3.51 -2.75 1.26
C ALA A 71 4.55 -2.39 2.33
N GLN A 72 4.13 -2.05 3.55
CA GLN A 72 5.07 -1.64 4.59
C GLN A 72 4.87 -2.45 5.87
N ARG A 73 5.98 -2.84 6.50
CA ARG A 73 5.98 -3.53 7.79
C ARG A 73 6.69 -2.69 8.83
N LYS A 74 6.16 -2.71 10.05
CA LYS A 74 6.82 -2.10 11.19
C LYS A 74 7.94 -3.01 11.67
N VAL A 75 9.16 -2.49 11.69
CA VAL A 75 10.35 -3.22 12.14
C VAL A 75 11.06 -2.43 13.23
N ARG A 76 11.67 -3.13 14.18
CA ARG A 76 12.63 -2.53 15.10
C ARG A 76 13.98 -2.55 14.40
N ARG A 77 14.49 -1.39 13.99
CA ARG A 77 15.82 -1.26 13.43
C ARG A 77 16.68 -0.43 14.38
N PRO A 78 17.93 -0.84 14.64
CA PRO A 78 18.88 0.09 15.22
C PRO A 78 19.09 1.26 14.26
N ILE A 79 19.05 2.48 14.78
CA ILE A 79 19.35 3.68 14.01
C ILE A 79 20.72 4.16 14.48
N LYS A 80 21.64 4.36 13.53
CA LYS A 80 22.93 5.00 13.84
C LYS A 80 22.73 6.50 13.90
N LEU A 81 22.91 7.07 15.09
CA LEU A 81 22.94 8.52 15.32
C LEU A 81 24.27 8.87 15.96
N PHE A 82 25.01 9.80 15.34
CA PHE A 82 26.32 10.25 15.83
C PHE A 82 27.33 9.11 16.05
N GLY A 83 27.33 8.11 15.17
CA GLY A 83 28.22 6.95 15.27
C GLY A 83 27.87 5.95 16.37
N LYS A 84 26.83 6.19 17.16
CA LYS A 84 26.30 5.25 18.17
C LYS A 84 25.06 4.54 17.64
N GLU A 85 24.99 3.24 17.89
CA GLU A 85 23.83 2.43 17.55
C GLU A 85 22.75 2.59 18.63
N ILE A 86 21.69 3.30 18.30
CA ILE A 86 20.57 3.49 19.23
C ILE A 86 19.45 2.55 18.80
N HIS A 87 19.05 1.67 19.70
CA HIS A 87 17.89 0.81 19.52
C HIS A 87 16.65 1.66 19.78
N VAL A 88 16.11 2.35 18.77
CA VAL A 88 14.91 3.19 18.95
C VAL A 88 13.89 2.98 17.85
N GLN A 89 12.67 2.86 18.35
CA GLN A 89 11.36 3.00 17.71
C GLN A 89 11.08 2.13 16.48
N GLU A 90 9.84 1.68 16.43
CA GLU A 90 9.35 0.87 15.33
C GLU A 90 9.18 1.75 14.08
N VAL A 91 9.93 1.48 13.03
CA VAL A 91 9.92 2.21 11.75
C VAL A 91 9.15 1.43 10.69
N TRP A 92 8.49 2.14 9.77
CA TRP A 92 7.86 1.51 8.60
C TRP A 92 8.89 1.35 7.49
N VAL A 93 9.06 0.13 7.02
CA VAL A 93 9.97 -0.22 5.93
C VAL A 93 9.17 -0.94 4.85
N ASP A 94 9.47 -0.67 3.59
CA ASP A 94 8.84 -1.36 2.46
C ASP A 94 9.18 -2.86 2.55
N VAL A 95 8.19 -3.74 2.37
CA VAL A 95 8.38 -5.19 2.56
C VAL A 95 9.39 -5.76 1.56
N GLU A 96 9.51 -5.14 0.40
CA GLU A 96 10.51 -5.44 -0.62
C GLU A 96 11.95 -5.16 -0.16
N GLU A 97 12.17 -4.32 0.86
CA GLU A 97 13.50 -4.06 1.46
C GLU A 97 13.81 -5.02 2.63
N LEU A 98 12.89 -5.94 2.96
CA LEU A 98 13.05 -6.94 4.01
C LEU A 98 13.40 -8.34 3.47
N ALA A 99 13.34 -8.53 2.16
CA ALA A 99 13.70 -9.75 1.45
C ALA A 99 15.16 -9.71 1.00
#